data_AF-M5U2B6-F1
#
_entry.id   AF-M5U2B6-F1
#
_cell.length_a   1.000
_cell.length_b   1.000
_cell.length_c   1.000
_cell.angle_alpha   90.00
_cell.angle_beta   90.00
_cell.angle_gamma   90.00
#
_symmetry.space_group_name_H-M   'P 1'
#
loop_
_entity.id
_entity.type
_entity.pdbx_description
1 polymer ?
#
loop_
_entity_poly.entity_id
_entity_poly.type
_entity_poly.pdbx_seq_one_letter_code
_entity_poly.pdbx_strand_id
1 'polypeptide(L)'
;MLIWYANIPEETHWFGTRYPGWSDTFGPISIVLMVFHWGLPFLGIMSRHVRRRPWAVALWSLYILVMHFVDLYWAIMPEANVGAGGAVGIVSSLLCVIGMVALMLGLVITVGSGTRLIPVRDPRLGESLAFENI
;
A
#
# COMPACT_ATOMS: atom_id res chain seq x y z
N MET A 1 1.36 -19.89 -1.60
CA MET A 1 1.87 -21.22 -1.22
C MET A 1 0.80 -22.30 -1.30
N LEU A 2 -0.36 -22.17 -0.64
CA LEU A 2 -1.40 -23.20 -0.65
C LEU A 2 -1.92 -23.54 -2.06
N ILE A 3 -2.27 -22.52 -2.85
CA ILE A 3 -2.79 -22.72 -4.22
C ILE A 3 -1.74 -23.37 -5.12
N TRP A 4 -0.48 -22.97 -5.02
CA TRP A 4 0.62 -23.57 -5.77
C TRP A 4 0.90 -25.02 -5.36
N TYR A 5 0.74 -25.33 -4.07
CA TYR A 5 0.95 -26.68 -3.53
C TYR A 5 -0.19 -27.64 -3.91
N ALA A 6 -1.44 -27.20 -3.78
CA ALA A 6 -2.61 -28.03 -4.08
C ALA A 6 -2.85 -28.18 -5.60
N ASN A 7 -2.43 -27.18 -6.38
CA ASN A 7 -2.51 -27.15 -7.85
C ASN A 7 -3.88 -27.57 -8.42
N ILE A 8 -4.94 -27.10 -7.77
CA ILE A 8 -6.33 -27.37 -8.18
C ILE A 8 -6.68 -26.46 -9.38
N PRO A 9 -7.18 -27.02 -10.50
CA PRO A 9 -7.39 -26.27 -11.75
C PRO A 9 -8.23 -25.00 -11.57
N GLU A 10 -9.26 -25.06 -10.73
CA GLU A 10 -10.20 -23.96 -10.46
C GLU A 10 -9.50 -22.73 -9.83
N GLU A 11 -8.47 -22.94 -9.01
CA GLU A 11 -7.77 -21.86 -8.28
C GLU A 11 -6.48 -21.41 -8.99
N THR A 12 -5.85 -22.31 -9.74
CA THR A 12 -4.58 -22.04 -10.43
C THR A 12 -4.72 -21.05 -11.57
N HIS A 13 -5.91 -20.90 -12.15
CA HIS A 13 -6.21 -19.89 -13.17
C HIS A 13 -5.84 -18.47 -12.68
N TRP A 14 -6.10 -18.16 -11.41
CA TRP A 14 -5.78 -16.86 -10.81
C TRP A 14 -4.28 -16.56 -10.83
N PHE A 15 -3.42 -17.57 -10.60
CA PHE A 15 -1.97 -17.42 -10.71
C PHE A 15 -1.51 -17.36 -12.17
N GLY A 16 -2.15 -18.13 -13.06
CA GLY A 16 -1.82 -18.18 -14.48
C GLY A 16 -1.99 -16.84 -15.19
N THR A 17 -3.03 -16.06 -14.84
CA THR A 17 -3.26 -14.73 -15.43
C THR A 17 -2.29 -13.66 -14.92
N ARG A 18 -1.72 -13.83 -13.73
CA ARG A 18 -0.84 -12.84 -13.07
C ARG A 18 0.64 -13.12 -13.25
N TYR A 19 1.01 -14.39 -13.35
CA TYR A 19 2.36 -14.84 -13.64
C TYR A 19 2.39 -15.80 -14.84
N PRO A 20 2.02 -15.33 -16.05
CA PRO A 20 2.10 -16.15 -17.26
C PRO A 20 3.53 -16.40 -17.75
N GLY A 21 4.51 -15.63 -17.23
CA GLY A 21 5.93 -15.75 -17.58
C GLY A 21 6.63 -14.38 -17.58
N TRP A 22 7.95 -14.38 -17.75
CA TRP A 22 8.76 -13.13 -17.71
C TRP A 22 8.54 -12.22 -18.93
N SER A 23 8.07 -12.78 -20.05
CA SER A 23 7.84 -12.04 -21.30
C SER A 23 6.53 -11.22 -21.31
N ASP A 24 5.64 -11.45 -20.34
CA ASP A 24 4.39 -10.71 -20.20
C ASP A 24 4.57 -9.53 -19.23
N THR A 25 3.71 -8.52 -19.34
CA THR A 25 3.77 -7.29 -18.53
C THR A 25 3.63 -7.57 -17.03
N PHE A 26 2.81 -8.55 -16.64
CA PHE A 26 2.50 -8.81 -15.22
C PHE A 26 3.50 -9.74 -14.50
N GLY A 27 4.26 -10.54 -15.25
CA GLY A 27 5.27 -11.44 -14.68
C GLY A 27 6.39 -10.70 -13.92
N PRO A 28 7.07 -9.72 -14.55
CA PRO A 28 8.07 -8.89 -13.89
C PRO A 28 7.49 -8.09 -12.71
N ILE A 29 6.26 -7.57 -12.84
CA ILE A 29 5.59 -6.82 -11.75
C ILE A 29 5.43 -7.69 -10.50
N SER A 30 5.08 -8.98 -10.65
CA SER A 30 4.94 -9.92 -9.53
C SER A 30 6.24 -10.05 -8.71
N ILE A 31 7.39 -10.11 -9.41
CA ILE A 31 8.71 -10.27 -8.77
C ILE A 31 9.18 -8.94 -8.18
N VAL A 32 8.93 -7.82 -8.88
CA VAL A 32 9.17 -6.48 -8.35
C VAL A 32 8.38 -6.26 -7.07
N LEU A 33 7.08 -6.63 -7.03
CA LEU A 33 6.27 -6.52 -5.83
C LEU A 33 6.86 -7.35 -4.67
N MET A 34 7.27 -8.60 -4.92
CA MET A 34 7.89 -9.41 -3.88
C MET A 34 9.12 -8.73 -3.23
N VAL A 35 9.99 -8.10 -4.03
CA VAL A 35 11.21 -7.46 -3.53
C VAL A 35 10.96 -6.06 -2.97
N PHE A 36 10.21 -5.24 -3.69
CA PHE A 36 10.04 -3.82 -3.41
C PHE A 36 8.82 -3.51 -2.52
N HIS A 37 7.78 -4.35 -2.53
CA HIS A 37 6.65 -4.18 -1.63
C HIS A 37 6.97 -4.72 -0.23
N TRP A 38 7.66 -5.86 -0.14
CA TRP A 38 8.01 -6.48 1.15
C TRP A 38 9.47 -6.25 1.55
N GLY A 39 10.43 -6.69 0.73
CA GLY A 39 11.84 -6.74 1.11
C GLY A 39 12.44 -5.36 1.41
N LEU A 40 12.21 -4.38 0.54
CA LEU A 40 12.80 -3.06 0.67
C LEU A 40 12.23 -2.28 1.88
N PRO A 41 10.89 -2.19 2.11
CA PRO A 41 10.33 -1.60 3.32
C PRO A 41 10.74 -2.32 4.59
N PHE A 42 10.82 -3.65 4.55
CA PHE A 42 11.26 -4.44 5.70
C PHE A 42 12.66 -4.03 6.16
N LEU A 43 13.63 -4.02 5.24
CA LEU A 43 15.00 -3.61 5.54
C LEU A 43 15.09 -2.12 5.89
N GLY A 44 14.33 -1.27 5.19
CA GLY A 44 14.32 0.17 5.37
C GLY A 44 13.83 0.63 6.74
N ILE A 45 12.77 0.00 7.26
CA ILE A 45 12.15 0.36 8.54
C ILE A 45 12.75 -0.48 9.69
N MET A 46 13.55 -1.52 9.45
CA MET A 46 14.15 -2.35 10.51
C MET A 46 14.99 -1.53 11.50
N SER A 47 15.70 -0.49 11.02
CA SER A 47 16.56 0.32 11.87
C SER A 47 15.78 1.20 12.85
N ARG A 48 16.16 1.13 14.14
CA ARG A 48 15.65 2.01 15.21
C ARG A 48 15.77 3.49 14.86
N HIS A 49 16.88 3.88 14.22
CA HIS A 49 17.13 5.28 13.87
C HIS A 49 16.13 5.83 12.86
N VAL A 50 15.65 4.99 11.94
CA VAL A 50 14.63 5.35 10.97
C VAL A 50 13.28 5.52 11.68
N ARG A 51 12.91 4.57 12.56
CA ARG A 51 11.64 4.61 13.30
C ARG A 51 11.51 5.80 14.26
N ARG A 52 12.63 6.33 14.76
CA ARG A 52 12.64 7.51 15.64
C ARG A 52 12.57 8.85 14.92
N ARG A 53 12.81 8.87 13.61
CA ARG A 53 12.80 10.10 12.82
C ARG A 53 11.43 10.22 12.13
N PRO A 54 10.56 11.15 12.56
CA PRO A 54 9.20 11.24 12.02
C PRO A 54 9.18 11.51 10.51
N TRP A 55 10.12 12.30 9.99
CA TRP A 55 10.25 12.53 8.54
C TRP A 55 10.63 11.27 7.77
N ALA A 56 11.46 10.40 8.34
CA ALA A 56 11.89 9.17 7.69
C ALA A 56 10.74 8.15 7.68
N VAL A 57 9.98 8.06 8.78
CA VAL A 57 8.75 7.27 8.84
C VAL A 57 7.72 7.79 7.82
N ALA A 58 7.54 9.10 7.70
CA ALA A 58 6.61 9.67 6.73
C ALA A 58 6.99 9.33 5.27
N LEU A 59 8.28 9.39 4.92
CA LEU A 59 8.78 8.99 3.60
C LEU A 59 8.48 7.51 3.34
N TRP A 60 8.77 6.64 4.30
CA TRP A 60 8.50 5.20 4.19
C TRP A 60 7.01 4.88 4.09
N SER A 61 6.15 5.59 4.84
CA SER A 61 4.70 5.46 4.74
C SER A 61 4.22 5.82 3.34
N LEU A 62 4.71 6.92 2.76
CA LEU A 62 4.37 7.31 1.39
C LEU A 62 4.82 6.24 0.37
N TYR A 63 6.04 5.73 0.52
CA TYR A 63 6.56 4.65 -0.32
C TYR A 63 5.67 3.40 -0.28
N ILE A 64 5.29 2.95 0.92
CA ILE A 64 4.42 1.78 1.11
C ILE A 64 3.05 2.01 0.46
N LEU A 65 2.48 3.20 0.58
CA LEU A 65 1.20 3.53 -0.06
C LEU A 65 1.28 3.45 -1.59
N VAL A 66 2.38 3.94 -2.19
CA VAL A 66 2.60 3.84 -3.64
C VAL A 66 2.75 2.38 -4.06
N MET A 67 3.53 1.58 -3.33
CA MET A 67 3.69 0.15 -3.64
C MET A 67 2.40 -0.63 -3.43
N HIS A 68 1.58 -0.24 -2.45
CA HIS A 68 0.26 -0.84 -2.22
C HIS A 68 -0.71 -0.54 -3.35
N PHE A 69 -0.64 0.66 -3.94
CA PHE A 69 -1.39 0.94 -5.17
C PHE A 69 -0.98 0.00 -6.31
N VAL A 70 0.33 -0.24 -6.50
CA VAL A 70 0.82 -1.18 -7.53
C VAL A 70 0.36 -2.61 -7.24
N ASP A 71 0.33 -3.02 -5.97
CA ASP A 71 -0.16 -4.34 -5.54
C ASP A 71 -1.65 -4.52 -5.87
N LEU A 72 -2.49 -3.53 -5.54
CA LEU A 72 -3.92 -3.54 -5.90
C LEU A 72 -4.13 -3.54 -7.42
N TYR A 73 -3.34 -2.75 -8.14
CA TYR A 73 -3.39 -2.71 -9.60
C TYR A 73 -3.03 -4.07 -10.21
N TRP A 74 -1.97 -4.70 -9.72
CA TRP A 74 -1.57 -6.05 -10.13
C TRP A 74 -2.62 -7.10 -9.77
N ALA A 75 -3.30 -6.97 -8.63
CA ALA A 75 -4.33 -7.90 -8.20
C ALA A 75 -5.61 -7.81 -9.04
N ILE A 76 -6.01 -6.62 -9.49
CA ILE A 76 -7.30 -6.37 -10.16
C ILE A 76 -7.17 -6.39 -11.68
N MET A 77 -6.15 -5.74 -12.23
CA MET A 77 -6.08 -5.42 -13.67
C MET A 77 -6.08 -6.64 -14.60
N PRO A 78 -5.39 -7.76 -14.28
CA PRO A 78 -5.38 -8.95 -15.14
C PRO A 78 -6.78 -9.54 -15.39
N GLU A 79 -7.73 -9.38 -14.46
CA GLU A 79 -9.11 -9.89 -14.62
C GLU A 79 -9.96 -9.03 -15.57
N ALA A 80 -9.52 -7.81 -15.88
CA ALA A 80 -10.24 -6.92 -16.78
C ALA A 80 -10.11 -7.33 -18.26
N ASN A 81 -9.30 -8.35 -18.59
CA ASN A 81 -9.07 -8.89 -19.94
C ASN A 81 -8.61 -7.86 -21.00
N VAL A 82 -8.14 -6.68 -20.56
CA VAL A 82 -7.64 -5.58 -21.41
C VAL A 82 -6.11 -5.43 -21.31
N GLY A 83 -5.41 -6.47 -20.84
CA GLY A 83 -3.99 -6.40 -20.50
C GLY A 83 -3.73 -5.35 -19.40
N ALA A 84 -2.68 -4.54 -19.54
CA ALA A 84 -2.43 -3.40 -18.65
C ALA A 84 -3.36 -2.19 -18.91
N GLY A 85 -4.40 -2.32 -19.75
CA GLY A 85 -5.36 -1.24 -20.06
C GLY A 85 -4.79 -0.02 -20.80
N GLY A 86 -3.53 -0.10 -21.23
CA GLY A 86 -2.81 0.99 -21.90
C GLY A 86 -2.68 2.25 -21.03
N ALA A 87 -2.27 3.35 -21.66
CA ALA A 87 -2.08 4.62 -20.96
C ALA A 87 -3.38 5.13 -20.29
N VAL A 88 -4.53 4.92 -20.93
CA VAL A 88 -5.83 5.37 -20.42
C VAL A 88 -6.24 4.60 -19.16
N GLY A 89 -6.03 3.28 -19.12
CA GLY A 89 -6.33 2.45 -17.94
C GLY A 89 -5.48 2.82 -16.73
N ILE A 90 -4.18 3.07 -16.95
CA ILE A 90 -3.24 3.48 -15.90
C ILE A 90 -3.62 4.88 -15.37
N VAL A 91 -3.82 5.85 -16.27
CA VAL A 91 -4.14 7.24 -15.89
C VAL A 91 -5.48 7.31 -15.16
N SER A 92 -6.51 6.61 -15.65
CA SER A 92 -7.83 6.61 -15.00
C SER A 92 -7.79 5.97 -13.61
N SER A 93 -7.04 4.88 -13.43
CA SER A 93 -6.84 4.22 -12.14
C SER A 93 -6.11 5.12 -11.14
N LEU A 94 -5.05 5.81 -11.59
CA LEU A 94 -4.33 6.79 -10.77
C LEU A 94 -5.22 7.97 -10.37
N LEU A 95 -5.95 8.56 -11.31
CA LEU A 95 -6.86 9.67 -11.04
C LEU A 95 -7.99 9.26 -10.09
N CYS A 96 -8.51 8.04 -10.22
CA CYS A 96 -9.52 7.50 -9.31
C CYS A 96 -8.98 7.43 -7.87
N VAL A 97 -7.79 6.84 -7.69
CA VAL A 97 -7.19 6.72 -6.35
C VAL A 97 -6.84 8.08 -5.76
N ILE A 98 -6.27 9.00 -6.55
CA ILE A 98 -5.99 10.37 -6.10
C ILE A 98 -7.30 11.07 -5.69
N GLY A 99 -8.36 10.92 -6.48
CA GLY A 99 -9.68 11.47 -6.18
C GLY A 99 -10.25 10.92 -4.86
N MET A 100 -10.20 9.60 -4.66
CA MET A 100 -10.67 8.97 -3.43
C MET A 100 -9.85 9.38 -2.20
N VAL A 101 -8.53 9.48 -2.33
CA VAL A 101 -7.64 9.96 -1.26
C VAL A 101 -7.95 11.42 -0.93
N ALA A 102 -8.14 12.28 -1.94
CA ALA A 102 -8.47 13.68 -1.73
C ALA A 102 -9.84 13.86 -1.03
N LEU A 103 -10.84 13.08 -1.43
CA LEU A 103 -12.15 13.07 -0.77
C LEU A 103 -12.04 12.60 0.69
N MET A 104 -11.30 11.53 0.95
CA MET A 104 -11.08 11.01 2.30
C MET A 104 -10.36 12.03 3.18
N LEU A 105 -9.26 12.62 2.69
CA LEU A 105 -8.51 13.64 3.42
C LEU A 105 -9.36 14.89 3.67
N GLY A 106 -10.12 15.34 2.67
CA GLY A 106 -11.05 16.47 2.81
C GLY A 106 -12.08 16.22 3.90
N LEU A 107 -12.66 15.02 3.96
CA LEU A 107 -13.61 14.62 5.00
C LEU A 107 -12.94 14.60 6.39
N VAL A 108 -11.75 13.97 6.50
CA VAL A 108 -11.00 13.88 7.76
C VAL A 108 -10.63 15.27 8.29
N ILE A 109 -10.18 16.18 7.43
CA ILE A 109 -9.84 17.55 7.81
C ILE A 109 -11.10 18.32 8.25
N THR A 110 -12.20 18.16 7.53
CA THR A 110 -13.47 18.84 7.86
C THR A 110 -13.97 18.40 9.23
N VAL A 111 -14.05 17.09 9.48
CA VAL A 111 -14.46 16.54 10.78
C VAL A 111 -13.47 16.89 11.88
N GLY A 112 -12.17 16.81 11.59
CA GLY A 112 -11.10 17.15 12.52
C GLY A 112 -11.10 18.62 12.94
N SER A 113 -11.44 19.53 12.02
CA SER A 113 -11.54 20.97 12.30
C SER A 113 -12.66 21.32 13.27
N GLY A 114 -13.71 20.49 13.34
CA GLY A 114 -14.84 20.66 14.25
C GLY A 114 -14.64 20.04 15.64
N THR A 115 -13.51 19.38 15.90
CA THR A 115 -13.28 18.61 17.13
C THR A 115 -11.92 18.92 17.77
N ARG A 116 -11.76 18.57 19.05
CA ARG A 116 -10.46 18.72 19.74
C ARG A 116 -9.54 17.58 19.29
N LEU A 117 -8.41 17.91 18.67
CA LEU A 117 -7.42 16.94 18.18
C LEU A 117 -6.64 16.22 19.29
N ILE A 118 -6.67 16.75 20.51
CA ILE A 118 -6.05 16.15 21.70
C ILE A 118 -7.17 15.79 22.69
N PRO A 119 -7.14 14.59 23.30
CA PRO A 119 -8.18 14.16 24.24
C PRO A 119 -8.02 14.86 25.61
N VAL A 120 -8.48 16.11 25.72
CA VAL A 120 -8.27 17.00 26.89
C VAL A 120 -8.75 16.41 28.23
N ARG A 121 -9.69 15.46 28.22
CA ARG A 121 -10.27 14.85 29.44
C ARG A 121 -9.73 13.44 29.73
N ASP A 122 -8.69 12.99 29.02
CA ASP A 122 -8.11 11.67 29.24
C ASP A 122 -7.19 11.67 30.49
N PRO A 123 -7.43 10.82 31.50
CA PRO A 123 -6.57 10.70 32.68
C PRO A 123 -5.10 10.38 32.36
N ARG A 124 -4.82 9.71 31.24
CA ARG A 124 -3.48 9.27 30.82
C ARG A 124 -2.77 10.26 29.90
N LEU A 125 -3.39 11.42 29.60
CA LEU A 125 -2.80 12.44 28.75
C LEU A 125 -1.47 12.95 29.32
N GLY A 126 -1.40 13.16 30.64
CA GLY A 126 -0.19 13.62 31.32
C GLY A 126 0.97 12.63 31.16
N GLU A 127 0.72 11.35 31.38
CA GLU A 127 1.71 10.27 31.20
C GLU A 127 2.20 10.19 29.75
N SER A 128 1.31 10.38 28.77
CA SER A 128 1.62 10.28 27.34
C SER A 128 2.48 11.44 26.85
N LEU A 129 2.27 12.65 27.37
CA LEU A 129 3.08 13.83 27.04
C LEU A 129 4.48 13.77 27.69
N ALA A 130 4.58 13.15 28.86
CA ALA A 130 5.84 12.95 29.58
C ALA A 130 6.64 11.73 29.07
N PHE A 131 6.06 10.91 28.19
CA PHE A 131 6.70 9.70 27.69
C PHE A 131 7.86 10.03 26.75
N GLU A 132 9.07 9.74 27.21
CA GLU A 132 10.28 9.76 26.39
C GLU A 132 10.75 8.32 26.15
N ASN A 133 10.76 7.90 24.89
CA ASN A 133 11.32 6.61 24.51
C ASN A 133 12.86 6.80 24.47
N ILE A 134 13.57 6.34 25.51
CA ILE A 134 15.06 6.37 25.61
C ILE A 134 15.69 5.33 24.73
#